data_AF-A0A4Q2J4Q4-F1
#
_entry.id   AF-A0A4Q2J4Q4-F1
#
_cell.length_a   1.000
_cell.length_b   1.000
_cell.length_c   1.000
_cell.angle_alpha   90.00
_cell.angle_beta   90.00
_cell.angle_gamma   90.00
#
_symmetry.space_group_name_H-M   'P 1'
#
loop_
_entity.id
_entity.type
_entity.pdbx_description
1 polymer ?
#
loop_
_entity_poly.entity_id
_entity_poly.type
_entity_poly.pdbx_seq_one_letter_code
_entity_poly.pdbx_strand_id
1 'polypeptide(L)'
;MAALDASDGPRARAALVEAEEATEAGGGRALVGQIVGLVEGLSAAVSSPVDAVRAIGVGGAGVPAHPHGGFDLAPNLGDLASFSLADELRLALGCAVVLENDANVAALGELAAGVGVHHDDFAFISIGTGIGMGLVLDRALVPGAGNAAGEIGYLPFGADPLDPAAHRRGPLEEVVAGDALAARLGAG
;
A
#
# COMPACT_ATOMS: atom_id res chain seq x y z
N MET A 1 2.56 -8.96 0.47
CA MET A 1 2.71 -9.17 1.92
C MET A 1 1.34 -9.08 2.58
N ALA A 2 0.82 -10.19 3.11
CA ALA A 2 -0.36 -10.18 3.96
C ALA A 2 0.10 -10.51 5.39
N ALA A 3 -0.27 -9.67 6.36
CA ALA A 3 0.02 -9.89 7.77
C ALA A 3 -1.29 -10.09 8.53
N LEU A 4 -1.38 -11.19 9.28
CA LEU A 4 -2.55 -11.53 10.09
C LEU A 4 -2.19 -11.41 11.58
N ASP A 5 -2.93 -10.60 12.34
CA ASP A 5 -2.87 -10.62 13.81
C ASP A 5 -4.14 -11.27 14.36
N ALA A 6 -3.98 -12.42 15.03
CA ALA A 6 -5.05 -13.14 15.69
C ALA A 6 -4.88 -12.99 17.21
N SER A 7 -5.67 -12.11 17.83
CA SER A 7 -5.70 -11.94 19.28
C SER A 7 -7.02 -12.43 19.88
N ASP A 8 -6.96 -13.42 20.77
CA ASP A 8 -8.08 -13.80 21.63
C ASP A 8 -7.66 -13.69 23.11
N GLY A 9 -8.16 -12.66 23.81
CA GLY A 9 -8.09 -12.51 25.26
C GLY A 9 -6.94 -11.67 25.86
N PRO A 10 -7.04 -11.34 27.18
CA PRO A 10 -6.18 -10.35 27.87
C PRO A 10 -4.72 -10.77 28.13
N ARG A 11 -4.26 -11.85 27.48
CA ARG A 11 -2.87 -12.31 27.43
C ARG A 11 -2.53 -12.85 26.04
N ALA A 12 -2.98 -12.18 24.99
CA ALA A 12 -2.72 -12.59 23.61
C ALA A 12 -1.21 -12.61 23.33
N ARG A 13 -0.71 -13.77 22.90
CA ARG A 13 0.56 -13.84 22.16
C ARG A 13 0.20 -13.56 20.71
N ALA A 14 0.55 -12.39 20.21
CA ALA A 14 0.46 -12.11 18.78
C ALA A 14 1.41 -13.07 18.04
N ALA A 15 0.87 -13.83 17.09
CA ALA A 15 1.66 -14.61 16.16
C ALA A 15 1.73 -13.82 14.85
N LEU A 16 2.91 -13.28 14.52
CA LEU A 16 3.14 -12.69 13.21
C LEU A 16 3.49 -13.83 12.25
N VAL A 17 2.64 -14.03 11.25
CA VAL A 17 2.91 -14.88 10.10
C VAL A 17 2.85 -14.07 8.82
N GLU A 18 3.71 -14.41 7.88
CA GLU A 18 3.87 -13.70 6.62
C GLU A 18 3.98 -14.71 5.48
N ALA A 19 3.39 -14.33 4.35
CA ALA A 19 3.56 -15.01 3.08
C ALA A 19 3.74 -13.97 1.96
N GLU A 20 4.58 -14.33 1.00
CA GLU A 20 4.90 -13.52 -0.17
C GLU A 20 4.80 -14.38 -1.43
N GLU A 21 4.13 -13.84 -2.44
CA GLU A 21 3.99 -14.44 -3.76
C GLU A 21 4.08 -13.35 -4.82
N ALA A 22 4.57 -13.72 -6.01
CA ALA A 22 4.53 -12.83 -7.16
C ALA A 22 3.07 -12.57 -7.57
N THR A 23 2.71 -11.30 -7.81
CA THR A 23 1.36 -10.94 -8.21
C THR A 23 1.00 -11.54 -9.56
N GLU A 24 -0.14 -12.22 -9.64
CA GLU A 24 -0.62 -12.82 -10.88
C GLU A 24 -1.03 -11.76 -11.92
N ALA A 25 -0.64 -12.00 -13.18
CA ALA A 25 -1.12 -11.21 -14.30
C ALA A 25 -2.57 -11.61 -14.62
N GLY A 26 -3.56 -10.93 -14.03
CA GLY A 26 -4.97 -11.25 -14.27
C GLY A 26 -5.99 -10.20 -13.83
N GLY A 27 -5.55 -8.99 -13.47
CA GLY A 27 -6.41 -7.91 -13.01
C GLY A 27 -7.03 -8.18 -11.63
N GLY A 28 -8.04 -7.38 -11.26
CA GLY A 28 -8.61 -7.35 -9.92
C GLY A 28 -9.19 -8.68 -9.45
N ARG A 29 -9.84 -9.45 -10.33
CA ARG A 29 -10.41 -10.75 -9.97
C ARG A 29 -9.34 -11.79 -9.61
N ALA A 30 -8.24 -11.84 -10.37
CA ALA A 30 -7.13 -12.73 -10.05
C ALA A 30 -6.47 -12.32 -8.73
N LEU A 31 -6.29 -11.00 -8.52
CA LEU A 31 -5.76 -10.47 -7.27
C LEU A 31 -6.61 -10.84 -6.05
N VAL A 32 -7.94 -10.77 -6.16
CA VAL A 32 -8.86 -11.22 -5.10
C VAL A 32 -8.62 -12.70 -4.79
N GLY A 33 -8.58 -13.56 -5.81
CA GLY A 33 -8.34 -15.00 -5.63
C GLY A 33 -6.99 -15.27 -4.95
N GLN A 34 -5.94 -14.55 -5.34
CA GLN A 34 -4.62 -14.67 -4.74
C GLN A 34 -4.61 -14.22 -3.28
N ILE A 35 -5.21 -13.06 -2.96
CA ILE A 35 -5.30 -12.57 -1.58
C ILE A 35 -6.10 -13.55 -0.70
N VAL A 36 -7.21 -14.09 -1.20
CA VAL A 36 -8.00 -15.10 -0.49
C VAL A 36 -7.15 -16.34 -0.19
N GLY A 37 -6.44 -16.85 -1.19
CA GLY A 37 -5.53 -18.00 -1.01
C GLY A 37 -4.44 -17.75 0.03
N LEU A 38 -3.84 -16.55 0.04
CA LEU A 38 -2.86 -16.14 1.05
C LEU A 38 -3.48 -16.10 2.45
N VAL A 39 -4.67 -15.52 2.61
CA VAL A 39 -5.36 -15.45 3.91
C VAL A 39 -5.73 -16.85 4.43
N GLU A 40 -6.21 -17.74 3.56
CA GLU A 40 -6.49 -19.13 3.89
C GLU A 40 -5.22 -19.87 4.32
N GLY A 41 -4.12 -19.70 3.58
CA GLY A 41 -2.82 -20.30 3.88
C GLY A 41 -2.25 -19.82 5.22
N LEU A 42 -2.28 -18.51 5.49
CA LEU A 42 -1.83 -17.93 6.75
C LEU A 42 -2.70 -18.38 7.93
N SER A 43 -4.02 -18.43 7.75
CA SER A 43 -4.96 -18.91 8.77
C SER A 43 -4.68 -20.37 9.15
N ALA A 44 -4.43 -21.22 8.15
CA ALA A 44 -4.03 -22.61 8.36
C ALA A 44 -2.68 -22.72 9.10
N ALA A 45 -1.70 -21.89 8.76
CA ALA A 45 -0.37 -21.89 9.39
C ALA A 45 -0.41 -21.59 10.89
N VAL A 46 -1.36 -20.76 11.34
CA VAL A 46 -1.57 -20.45 12.78
C VAL A 46 -2.68 -21.28 13.43
N SER A 47 -3.25 -22.27 12.71
CA SER A 47 -4.38 -23.09 13.18
C SER A 47 -5.59 -22.26 13.62
N SER A 48 -5.84 -21.14 12.94
CA SER A 48 -7.00 -20.27 13.16
C SER A 48 -7.96 -20.39 11.98
N PRO A 49 -9.29 -20.36 12.20
CA PRO A 49 -10.23 -20.31 11.10
C PRO A 49 -10.22 -18.91 10.44
N VAL A 50 -10.54 -18.84 9.15
CA VAL A 50 -10.57 -17.59 8.37
C VAL A 50 -11.62 -16.61 8.90
N ASP A 51 -12.72 -17.10 9.47
CA ASP A 51 -13.76 -16.26 10.07
C ASP A 51 -13.33 -15.58 11.39
N ALA A 52 -12.19 -15.99 11.97
CA ALA A 52 -11.58 -15.29 13.08
C ALA A 52 -10.84 -14.00 12.64
N VAL A 53 -10.59 -13.82 11.34
CA VAL A 53 -9.99 -12.61 10.79
C VAL A 53 -10.95 -11.44 10.98
N ARG A 54 -10.52 -10.44 11.76
CA ARG A 54 -11.36 -9.29 12.10
C ARG A 54 -11.35 -8.19 11.05
N ALA A 55 -10.20 -8.01 10.41
CA ALA A 55 -10.01 -7.00 9.39
C ALA A 55 -8.82 -7.36 8.49
N ILE A 56 -8.81 -6.79 7.29
CA ILE A 56 -7.73 -6.86 6.31
C ILE A 56 -7.37 -5.44 5.88
N GLY A 57 -6.09 -5.12 5.99
CA GLY A 57 -5.49 -3.93 5.38
C GLY A 57 -4.78 -4.33 4.09
N VAL A 58 -5.06 -3.61 3.00
CA VAL A 58 -4.39 -3.80 1.71
C VAL A 58 -3.62 -2.53 1.37
N GLY A 59 -2.30 -2.61 1.44
CA GLY A 59 -1.39 -1.58 0.91
C GLY A 59 -1.15 -1.78 -0.57
N GLY A 60 -1.32 -0.74 -1.38
CA GLY A 60 -1.10 -0.79 -2.82
C GLY A 60 -0.49 0.49 -3.37
N ALA A 61 0.08 0.38 -4.58
CA ALA A 61 0.55 1.54 -5.32
C ALA A 61 -0.65 2.37 -5.82
N GLY A 62 -0.51 3.69 -5.79
CA GLY A 62 -1.55 4.64 -6.19
C GLY A 62 -2.43 5.10 -5.03
N VAL A 63 -3.57 5.67 -5.38
CA VAL A 63 -4.47 6.36 -4.44
C VAL A 63 -5.73 5.52 -4.21
N PRO A 64 -6.06 5.14 -2.97
CA PRO A 64 -7.31 4.45 -2.66
C PRO A 64 -8.53 5.27 -3.11
N ALA A 65 -9.28 4.73 -4.07
CA ALA A 65 -10.42 5.40 -4.69
C ALA A 65 -11.66 5.27 -3.80
N HIS A 66 -12.05 6.37 -3.13
CA HIS A 66 -13.28 6.41 -2.32
C HIS A 66 -14.44 7.04 -3.11
N PRO A 67 -15.65 6.45 -3.13
CA PRO A 67 -16.11 5.25 -2.43
C PRO A 67 -15.95 3.94 -3.21
N HIS A 68 -15.31 3.97 -4.39
CA HIS A 68 -15.27 2.85 -5.34
C HIS A 68 -14.56 1.60 -4.83
N GLY A 69 -13.72 1.69 -3.80
CA GLY A 69 -13.08 0.53 -3.18
C GLY A 69 -11.99 -0.11 -4.04
N GLY A 70 -11.36 0.68 -4.93
CA GLY A 70 -10.23 0.28 -5.78
C GLY A 70 -9.03 1.22 -5.62
N PHE A 71 -8.15 1.28 -6.62
CA PHE A 71 -7.00 2.17 -6.66
C PHE A 71 -6.97 3.01 -7.93
N ASP A 72 -6.93 4.33 -7.77
CA ASP A 72 -6.58 5.29 -8.82
C ASP A 72 -5.05 5.43 -8.93
N LEU A 73 -4.56 5.99 -10.04
CA LEU A 73 -3.12 6.20 -10.28
C LEU A 73 -2.26 4.94 -10.08
N ALA A 74 -2.82 3.77 -10.39
CA ALA A 74 -2.17 2.48 -10.22
C ALA A 74 -1.87 1.80 -11.57
N PRO A 75 -0.96 2.37 -12.41
CA PRO A 75 -0.74 1.88 -13.77
C PRO A 75 -0.28 0.42 -13.84
N ASN A 76 0.36 -0.06 -12.77
CA ASN A 76 0.88 -1.43 -12.68
C ASN A 76 -0.16 -2.44 -12.15
N LEU A 77 -1.35 -2.00 -11.70
CA LEU A 77 -2.36 -2.86 -11.10
C LEU A 77 -3.57 -3.13 -12.03
N GLY A 78 -3.45 -2.88 -13.33
CA GLY A 78 -4.45 -3.30 -14.32
C GLY A 78 -5.77 -2.50 -14.22
N ASP A 79 -6.88 -3.20 -13.98
CA ASP A 79 -8.25 -2.68 -14.02
C ASP A 79 -8.78 -2.18 -12.66
N LEU A 80 -7.92 -2.08 -11.63
CA LEU A 80 -8.31 -1.70 -10.26
C LEU A 80 -8.94 -0.31 -10.12
N ALA A 81 -8.75 0.60 -11.08
CA ALA A 81 -9.47 1.88 -11.09
C ALA A 81 -10.98 1.71 -11.32
N SER A 82 -11.38 0.60 -11.95
CA SER A 82 -12.78 0.27 -12.27
C SER A 82 -13.31 -0.95 -11.52
N PHE A 83 -12.50 -1.55 -10.67
CA PHE A 83 -12.81 -2.79 -9.94
C PHE A 83 -12.79 -2.54 -8.43
N SER A 84 -13.89 -2.84 -7.74
CA SER A 84 -13.98 -2.69 -6.29
C SER A 84 -13.30 -3.86 -5.58
N LEU A 85 -11.99 -3.77 -5.42
CA LEU A 85 -11.18 -4.76 -4.69
C LEU A 85 -11.68 -4.94 -3.26
N ALA A 86 -12.00 -3.85 -2.57
CA ALA A 86 -12.45 -3.87 -1.19
C ALA A 86 -13.77 -4.63 -1.02
N ASP A 87 -14.74 -4.42 -1.91
CA ASP A 87 -16.04 -5.09 -1.79
C ASP A 87 -15.96 -6.58 -2.12
N GLU A 88 -15.17 -6.94 -3.13
CA GLU A 88 -14.96 -8.34 -3.51
C GLU A 88 -14.24 -9.11 -2.39
N LEU A 89 -13.24 -8.50 -1.74
CA LEU A 89 -12.58 -9.09 -0.57
C LEU A 89 -13.51 -9.19 0.65
N ARG A 90 -14.33 -8.16 0.91
CA ARG A 90 -15.35 -8.22 1.99
C ARG A 90 -16.34 -9.35 1.75
N LEU A 91 -16.79 -9.52 0.51
CA LEU A 91 -17.70 -10.59 0.12
C LEU A 91 -17.07 -11.97 0.28
N ALA A 92 -15.80 -12.12 -0.12
CA ALA A 92 -15.09 -13.39 -0.06
C ALA A 92 -14.70 -13.81 1.37
N LEU A 93 -14.28 -12.86 2.21
CA LEU A 93 -13.65 -13.15 3.51
C LEU A 93 -14.51 -12.75 4.72
N GLY A 94 -15.63 -12.07 4.51
CA GLY A 94 -16.62 -11.79 5.56
C GLY A 94 -16.16 -10.81 6.65
N CYS A 95 -15.07 -10.07 6.43
CA CYS A 95 -14.49 -9.14 7.40
C CYS A 95 -14.31 -7.73 6.81
N ALA A 96 -13.96 -6.77 7.67
CA ALA A 96 -13.71 -5.40 7.23
C ALA A 96 -12.45 -5.34 6.35
N VAL A 97 -12.51 -4.59 5.24
CA VAL A 97 -11.37 -4.37 4.34
C VAL A 97 -11.11 -2.88 4.22
N VAL A 98 -9.87 -2.48 4.41
CA VAL A 98 -9.38 -1.11 4.23
C VAL A 98 -8.28 -1.13 3.18
N LEU A 99 -8.36 -0.22 2.21
CA LEU A 99 -7.32 0.01 1.22
C LEU A 99 -6.52 1.24 1.63
N GLU A 100 -5.21 1.19 1.45
CA GLU A 100 -4.32 2.30 1.73
C GLU A 100 -3.14 2.33 0.74
N ASN A 101 -2.56 3.51 0.53
CA ASN A 101 -1.31 3.66 -0.21
C ASN A 101 -0.14 2.98 0.52
N ASP A 102 0.79 2.38 -0.21
CA ASP A 102 1.92 1.63 0.37
C ASP A 102 2.86 2.49 1.23
N ALA A 103 3.15 3.73 0.84
CA ALA A 103 3.95 4.67 1.64
C ALA A 103 3.21 5.10 2.92
N ASN A 104 1.89 5.25 2.87
CA ASN A 104 1.05 5.48 4.05
C ASN A 104 1.06 4.27 5.00
N VAL A 105 0.95 3.04 4.48
CA VAL A 105 1.07 1.80 5.27
C VAL A 105 2.43 1.70 5.94
N ALA A 106 3.51 2.02 5.23
CA ALA A 106 4.85 2.06 5.80
C ALA A 106 4.97 3.11 6.92
N ALA A 107 4.42 4.31 6.72
CA ALA A 107 4.39 5.35 7.75
C ALA A 107 3.60 4.92 9.00
N LEU A 108 2.47 4.23 8.83
CA LEU A 108 1.72 3.63 9.96
C LEU A 108 2.54 2.56 10.69
N GLY A 109 3.30 1.74 9.95
CA GLY A 109 4.23 0.78 10.52
C GLY A 109 5.29 1.45 11.40
N GLU A 110 5.90 2.52 10.90
CA GLU A 110 6.88 3.32 11.64
C GLU A 110 6.27 3.99 12.88
N LEU A 111 5.04 4.50 12.78
CA LEU A 111 4.31 5.10 13.89
C LEU A 111 3.95 4.08 14.99
N ALA A 112 3.60 2.86 14.60
CA ALA A 112 3.14 1.81 15.50
C ALA A 112 4.29 1.06 16.19
N ALA A 113 5.37 0.78 15.46
CA ALA A 113 6.43 -0.11 15.95
C ALA A 113 7.86 0.28 15.51
N GLY A 114 8.02 1.33 14.71
CA GLY A 114 9.33 1.78 14.22
C GLY A 114 9.84 3.04 14.89
N VAL A 115 10.61 3.85 14.16
CA VAL A 115 11.21 5.07 14.70
C VAL A 115 10.17 6.14 15.02
N GLY A 116 9.04 6.11 14.32
CA GLY A 116 7.90 7.02 14.49
C GLY A 116 7.21 6.91 15.85
N VAL A 117 7.45 5.85 16.64
CA VAL A 117 6.89 5.71 17.99
C VAL A 117 7.24 6.91 18.89
N HIS A 118 8.40 7.53 18.69
CA HIS A 118 8.91 8.64 19.48
C HIS A 118 8.65 10.03 18.89
N HIS A 119 7.89 10.11 17.80
CA HIS A 119 7.64 11.35 17.08
C HIS A 119 6.14 11.53 16.86
N ASP A 120 5.62 12.71 17.20
CA ASP A 120 4.21 13.03 16.96
C ASP A 120 3.97 13.44 15.50
N ASP A 121 4.96 14.09 14.90
CA ASP A 121 4.93 14.57 13.52
C ASP A 121 6.14 14.02 12.75
N PHE A 122 5.91 13.39 11.60
CA PHE A 122 6.98 13.00 10.69
C PHE A 122 6.48 12.76 9.27
N ALA A 123 7.41 12.78 8.31
CA ALA A 123 7.18 12.30 6.96
C ALA A 123 8.05 11.06 6.73
N PHE A 124 7.41 9.96 6.32
CA PHE A 124 8.10 8.80 5.76
C PHE A 124 8.25 9.00 4.26
N ILE A 125 9.45 8.81 3.71
CA ILE A 125 9.70 8.92 2.27
C ILE A 125 10.27 7.59 1.77
N SER A 126 9.56 6.95 0.85
CA SER A 126 10.01 5.74 0.16
C SER A 126 10.65 6.12 -1.16
N ILE A 127 11.85 5.59 -1.42
CA ILE A 127 12.54 5.68 -2.72
C ILE A 127 12.89 4.27 -3.14
N GLY A 128 12.28 3.80 -4.21
CA GLY A 128 12.45 2.45 -4.75
C GLY A 128 12.19 2.45 -6.24
N THR A 129 11.26 1.62 -6.71
CA THR A 129 10.80 1.68 -8.11
C THR A 129 10.21 3.05 -8.47
N GLY A 130 9.58 3.72 -7.50
CA GLY A 130 9.08 5.09 -7.59
C GLY A 130 9.45 5.92 -6.36
N ILE A 131 8.74 7.02 -6.14
CA ILE A 131 8.85 7.83 -4.92
C ILE A 131 7.47 8.12 -4.33
N GLY A 132 7.32 7.87 -3.03
CA GLY A 132 6.08 8.13 -2.29
C GLY A 132 6.37 8.67 -0.89
N MET A 133 5.36 9.27 -0.27
CA MET A 133 5.46 9.82 1.07
C MET A 133 4.22 9.49 1.90
N GLY A 134 4.43 9.06 3.15
CA GLY A 134 3.38 9.06 4.16
C GLY A 134 3.60 10.20 5.14
N LEU A 135 2.60 11.06 5.34
CA LEU A 135 2.67 12.19 6.27
C LEU A 135 1.88 11.89 7.53
N VAL A 136 2.53 11.96 8.69
CA VAL A 136 1.92 11.82 10.01
C VAL A 136 2.02 13.16 10.74
N LEU A 137 0.89 13.67 11.21
CA LEU A 137 0.80 14.84 12.08
C LEU A 137 -0.09 14.52 13.28
N ASP A 138 0.29 14.96 14.47
CA ASP A 138 -0.41 14.64 15.73
C ASP A 138 -0.70 13.13 15.88
N ARG A 139 0.26 12.29 15.45
CA ARG A 139 0.16 10.81 15.44
C ARG A 139 -0.98 10.26 14.57
N ALA A 140 -1.44 11.01 13.57
CA ALA A 140 -2.42 10.56 12.60
C ALA A 140 -1.90 10.74 11.17
N LEU A 141 -2.21 9.77 10.30
CA LEU A 141 -1.97 9.94 8.86
C LEU A 141 -2.76 11.15 8.35
N VAL A 142 -2.13 11.89 7.45
CA VAL A 142 -2.75 12.99 6.70
C VAL A 142 -3.10 12.47 5.31
N PRO A 143 -4.38 12.14 5.02
CA PRO A 143 -4.78 11.60 3.72
C PRO A 143 -4.86 12.67 2.62
N GLY A 144 -4.99 13.95 2.99
CA GLY A 144 -5.22 15.05 2.05
C GLY A 144 -6.58 14.99 1.37
N ALA A 145 -6.78 15.87 0.39
CA ALA A 145 -7.99 15.88 -0.42
C ALA A 145 -7.98 14.68 -1.39
N GLY A 146 -9.04 13.88 -1.37
CA GLY A 146 -9.17 12.72 -2.26
C GLY A 146 -8.14 11.61 -2.02
N ASN A 147 -7.58 11.51 -0.80
CA ASN A 147 -6.55 10.53 -0.42
C ASN A 147 -5.20 10.68 -1.16
N ALA A 148 -4.93 11.82 -1.80
CA ALA A 148 -3.75 12.03 -2.63
C ALA A 148 -2.57 12.72 -1.91
N ALA A 149 -2.64 12.97 -0.60
CA ALA A 149 -1.45 13.43 0.12
C ALA A 149 -0.41 12.31 0.12
N GLY A 150 0.83 12.67 -0.22
CA GLY A 150 1.90 11.68 -0.33
C GLY A 150 2.41 11.43 -1.74
N GLU A 151 1.64 11.84 -2.75
CA GLU A 151 1.96 11.74 -4.19
C GLU A 151 3.05 12.76 -4.62
N ILE A 152 4.15 12.82 -3.86
CA ILE A 152 5.24 13.79 -4.04
C ILE A 152 6.00 13.59 -5.35
N GLY A 153 5.91 12.40 -5.97
CA GLY A 153 6.45 12.14 -7.30
C GLY A 153 5.93 13.09 -8.37
N TYR A 154 4.72 13.64 -8.19
CA TYR A 154 4.10 14.60 -9.11
C TYR A 154 4.49 16.07 -8.85
N LEU A 155 5.35 16.35 -7.86
CA LEU A 155 5.87 17.70 -7.67
C LEU A 155 6.70 18.14 -8.89
N PRO A 156 6.63 19.42 -9.32
CA PRO A 156 7.20 19.90 -10.57
C PRO A 156 8.71 20.18 -10.45
N PHE A 157 9.47 19.20 -10.01
CA PHE A 157 10.93 19.28 -9.83
C PHE A 157 11.62 18.26 -10.72
N GLY A 158 12.80 18.62 -11.25
CA GLY A 158 13.68 17.68 -11.95
C GLY A 158 13.36 17.43 -13.43
N ALA A 159 12.10 17.35 -13.81
CA ALA A 159 11.65 17.25 -15.20
C ALA A 159 10.65 18.37 -15.56
N ASP A 160 10.38 18.57 -16.86
CA ASP A 160 9.40 19.54 -17.34
C ASP A 160 7.97 19.07 -16.96
N PRO A 161 7.27 19.77 -16.05
CA PRO A 161 5.94 19.37 -15.65
C PRO A 161 4.90 19.59 -16.75
N LEU A 162 5.25 20.17 -17.90
CA LEU A 162 4.37 20.29 -19.07
C LEU A 162 4.59 19.18 -20.09
N ASP A 163 5.64 18.37 -19.96
CA ASP A 163 5.89 17.24 -20.84
C ASP A 163 4.87 16.11 -20.57
N PRO A 164 4.06 15.68 -21.56
CA PRO A 164 3.14 14.57 -21.40
C PRO A 164 3.80 13.24 -20.96
N ALA A 165 5.11 13.06 -21.22
CA ALA A 165 5.84 11.91 -20.73
C ALA A 165 6.03 11.96 -19.20
N ALA A 166 6.51 13.09 -18.69
CA ALA A 166 6.74 13.31 -17.27
C ALA A 166 5.45 13.26 -16.44
N HIS A 167 4.31 13.64 -17.02
CA HIS A 167 3.00 13.54 -16.34
C HIS A 167 2.56 12.11 -16.02
N ARG A 168 3.03 11.11 -16.76
CA ARG A 168 2.58 9.72 -16.54
C ARG A 168 3.13 9.15 -15.24
N ARG A 169 4.39 9.46 -14.92
CA ARG A 169 5.10 8.95 -13.75
C ARG A 169 5.26 9.98 -12.63
N GLY A 170 5.25 11.27 -12.98
CA GLY A 170 5.50 12.38 -12.07
C GLY A 170 6.88 13.01 -12.33
N PRO A 171 6.99 14.36 -12.45
CA PRO A 171 8.26 15.01 -12.80
C PRO A 171 9.39 14.74 -11.81
N LEU A 172 9.08 14.71 -10.50
CA LEU A 172 10.08 14.40 -9.49
C LEU A 172 10.49 12.92 -9.57
N GLU A 173 9.51 12.01 -9.73
CA GLU A 173 9.78 10.58 -9.81
C GLU A 173 10.73 10.24 -10.96
N GLU A 174 10.55 10.86 -12.13
CA GLU A 174 11.40 10.67 -13.33
C GLU A 174 12.90 10.88 -13.06
N VAL A 175 13.28 11.66 -12.04
CA VAL A 175 14.67 11.97 -11.77
C VAL A 175 15.23 11.35 -10.48
N VAL A 176 14.36 10.85 -9.59
CA VAL A 176 14.75 10.30 -8.27
C VAL A 176 14.38 8.84 -8.07
N ALA A 177 13.56 8.24 -8.93
CA ALA A 177 13.28 6.83 -8.84
C ALA A 177 14.54 5.97 -9.03
N GLY A 178 14.50 4.72 -8.56
CA GLY A 178 15.66 3.85 -8.47
C GLY A 178 16.36 3.60 -9.81
N ASP A 179 15.60 3.45 -10.90
CA ASP A 179 16.14 3.33 -12.26
C ASP A 179 16.81 4.63 -12.73
N ALA A 180 16.22 5.79 -12.44
CA ALA A 180 16.79 7.10 -12.76
C ALA A 180 18.09 7.35 -11.99
N LEU A 181 18.14 7.01 -10.70
CA LEU A 181 19.34 7.10 -9.87
C LEU A 181 20.42 6.12 -10.36
N ALA A 182 20.05 4.87 -10.67
CA ALA A 182 20.97 3.87 -11.19
C ALA A 182 21.59 4.30 -12.52
N ALA A 183 20.79 4.83 -13.45
CA ALA A 183 21.28 5.36 -14.72
C ALA A 183 22.26 6.54 -14.51
N ARG A 184 21.98 7.42 -13.55
CA ARG A 184 22.84 8.56 -13.23
C ARG A 184 24.18 8.12 -12.63
N LEU A 185 24.17 7.15 -11.72
CA LEU A 185 25.35 6.67 -11.01
C LEU A 185 26.19 5.71 -11.86
N GLY A 186 25.57 4.96 -12.77
CA GLY A 186 26.26 4.06 -13.70
C GLY A 186 26.88 4.77 -14.92
N ALA A 187 26.63 6.06 -15.10
CA ALA A 187 27.20 6.87 -16.17
C ALA A 187 28.55 7.55 -15.79
N GLY A 188 29.16 7.15 -14.66
CA GLY A 188 30.42 7.68 -14.11
C GLY A 188 31.61 6.74 -14.24
#